data_AF-A0A347AHT0-F1
#
_entry.id   AF-A0A347AHT0-F1
#
_cell.length_a   1.000
_cell.length_b   1.000
_cell.length_c   1.000
_cell.angle_alpha   90.00
_cell.angle_beta   90.00
_cell.angle_gamma   90.00
#
_symmetry.space_group_name_H-M   'P 1'
#
loop_
_entity.id
_entity.type
_entity.pdbx_description
1 polymer ?
#
loop_
_entity_poly.entity_id
_entity_poly.type
_entity_poly.pdbx_seq_one_letter_code
_entity_poly.pdbx_strand_id
1 'polypeptide(L)'
;MKTLKITSVILLFAFSLSLVSGATAVEQSKLQDFKIPEKELNVKLNHKFKINLKSNPTTGYKWVVYYNHKFLKLVGEKYIPDKPIFDGSGGHTIFLFKALKTGKTDVVLRYTRHTTKELPAKVVVYHVKIHR
;
A
#
# COMPACT_ATOMS: atom_id res chain seq x y z
N MET A 1 67.12 21.96 -4.28
CA MET A 1 66.28 22.92 -3.51
C MET A 1 65.23 22.08 -2.80
N LYS A 2 65.23 21.88 -1.46
CA LYS A 2 64.86 22.83 -0.38
C LYS A 2 63.47 23.48 -0.63
N THR A 3 62.46 23.45 0.26
CA THR A 3 62.24 22.75 1.55
C THR A 3 60.75 22.84 1.96
N LEU A 4 60.30 21.89 2.78
CA LEU A 4 59.02 21.81 3.53
C LEU A 4 58.61 23.09 4.32
N LYS A 5 57.30 23.42 4.36
CA LYS A 5 56.51 24.03 5.47
C LYS A 5 54.97 23.81 5.22
N ILE A 6 54.04 24.33 6.04
CA ILE A 6 53.49 23.77 7.31
C ILE A 6 52.25 24.62 7.75
N THR A 7 51.23 24.02 8.43
CA THR A 7 50.10 24.67 9.20
C THR A 7 49.07 25.55 8.42
N SER A 8 47.87 25.95 8.91
CA SER A 8 46.87 25.43 9.88
C SER A 8 45.61 26.35 9.93
N VAL A 9 44.40 25.79 10.13
CA VAL A 9 43.20 26.42 10.76
C VAL A 9 42.53 27.59 9.98
N ILE A 10 41.32 28.00 10.43
CA ILE A 10 40.45 29.12 9.97
C ILE A 10 39.53 28.70 8.80
N LEU A 11 38.18 28.88 8.80
CA LEU A 11 37.29 29.82 9.50
C LEU A 11 35.93 29.18 9.90
N LEU A 12 35.32 29.65 11.00
CA LEU A 12 33.90 29.40 11.33
C LEU A 12 32.95 30.14 10.37
N PHE A 13 31.86 29.49 9.93
CA PHE A 13 30.68 30.21 9.43
C PHE A 13 29.47 29.91 10.31
N ALA A 14 29.28 30.77 11.32
CA ALA A 14 28.06 30.82 12.13
C ALA A 14 27.06 31.79 11.48
N PHE A 15 26.22 31.30 10.56
CA PHE A 15 25.00 31.95 10.08
C PHE A 15 24.16 30.85 9.41
N SER A 16 22.87 30.63 9.72
CA SER A 16 21.88 31.53 10.28
C SER A 16 20.92 30.80 11.23
N LEU A 17 20.50 31.47 12.31
CA LEU A 17 19.27 31.12 13.03
C LEU A 17 18.08 31.57 12.18
N SER A 18 17.67 30.74 11.21
CA SER A 18 16.34 30.87 10.64
C SER A 18 15.33 30.31 11.65
N LEU A 19 14.58 31.23 12.27
CA LEU A 19 13.36 30.89 13.01
C LEU A 19 12.34 30.29 12.03
N VAL A 20 12.42 28.98 11.80
CA VAL A 20 11.41 28.29 11.02
C VAL A 20 10.12 28.31 11.82
N SER A 21 9.16 29.11 11.36
CA SER A 21 7.84 29.23 11.97
C SER A 21 7.23 27.83 12.10
N GLY A 22 6.88 27.43 13.32
CA GLY A 22 6.46 26.07 13.68
C GLY A 22 5.13 25.60 13.06
N ALA A 23 4.59 26.33 12.09
CA ALA A 23 3.33 26.04 11.42
C ALA A 23 3.38 24.84 10.45
N THR A 24 4.56 24.41 9.97
CA THR A 24 4.69 23.33 8.96
C THR A 24 5.09 21.96 9.54
N ALA A 25 5.66 21.91 10.75
CA ALA A 25 6.09 20.64 11.38
C ALA A 25 4.91 19.70 11.71
N VAL A 26 3.73 20.27 12.00
CA VAL A 26 2.49 19.52 12.29
C VAL A 26 1.93 18.84 11.04
N GLU A 27 2.15 19.42 9.86
CA GLU A 27 1.66 18.85 8.60
C GLU A 27 2.59 17.75 8.08
N GLN A 28 3.90 17.93 8.22
CA GLN A 28 4.92 17.01 7.69
C GLN A 28 5.03 15.69 8.49
N SER A 29 4.73 15.72 9.80
CA SER A 29 4.65 14.52 10.65
C SER A 29 3.46 13.62 10.30
N LYS A 30 2.33 14.19 9.87
CA LYS A 30 1.08 13.46 9.55
C LYS A 30 1.20 12.53 8.34
N LEU A 31 2.21 12.72 7.50
CA LEU A 31 2.50 11.87 6.33
C LEU A 31 3.46 10.70 6.62
N GLN A 32 4.16 10.70 7.75
CA GLN A 32 5.19 9.70 8.04
C GLN A 32 4.64 8.35 8.56
N ASP A 33 3.43 8.32 9.12
CA ASP A 33 2.83 7.13 9.73
C ASP A 33 1.84 6.34 8.84
N PHE A 34 1.64 6.70 7.57
CA PHE A 34 0.77 5.94 6.66
C PHE A 34 1.45 4.66 6.14
N LYS A 35 1.68 3.70 7.04
CA LYS A 35 2.23 2.38 6.68
C LYS A 35 1.19 1.55 5.94
N ILE A 36 1.40 1.35 4.64
CA ILE A 36 0.57 0.46 3.82
C ILE A 36 0.79 -1.00 4.28
N PRO A 37 -0.26 -1.78 4.60
CA PRO A 37 -0.13 -3.20 4.87
C PRO A 37 0.31 -3.98 3.62
N GLU A 38 1.50 -4.57 3.69
CA GLU A 38 2.08 -5.48 2.71
C GLU A 38 1.98 -6.93 3.22
N LYS A 39 1.68 -7.88 2.33
CA LYS A 39 1.53 -9.30 2.65
C LYS A 39 2.14 -10.16 1.56
N GLU A 40 2.82 -11.24 1.92
CA GLU A 40 3.29 -12.23 0.94
C GLU A 40 2.26 -13.36 0.72
N LEU A 41 2.18 -13.85 -0.50
CA LEU A 41 1.45 -15.08 -0.86
C LEU A 41 2.31 -15.98 -1.74
N ASN A 42 2.51 -17.23 -1.32
CA ASN A 42 3.12 -18.26 -2.15
C ASN A 42 2.01 -19.08 -2.80
N VAL A 43 2.02 -19.20 -4.12
CA VAL A 43 0.96 -19.88 -4.89
C VAL A 43 1.54 -20.76 -6.00
N LYS A 44 0.90 -21.89 -6.26
CA LYS A 44 1.26 -22.78 -7.38
C LYS A 44 0.70 -22.28 -8.71
N LEU A 45 1.44 -22.48 -9.79
CA LEU A 45 1.01 -22.25 -11.17
C LEU A 45 -0.29 -23.00 -11.45
N ASN A 46 -1.18 -22.40 -12.27
CA ASN A 46 -2.51 -22.91 -12.62
C ASN A 46 -3.51 -23.07 -11.47
N HIS A 47 -3.11 -22.91 -10.21
CA HIS A 47 -4.01 -23.02 -9.06
C HIS A 47 -4.80 -21.72 -8.86
N LYS A 48 -5.93 -21.84 -8.14
CA LYS A 48 -6.71 -20.70 -7.69
C LYS A 48 -6.35 -20.34 -6.25
N PHE A 49 -6.37 -19.06 -5.92
CA PHE A 49 -6.22 -18.55 -4.55
C PHE A 49 -7.22 -17.43 -4.27
N LYS A 50 -7.46 -17.15 -2.99
CA LYS A 50 -8.42 -16.14 -2.55
C LYS A 50 -7.72 -15.03 -1.77
N ILE A 51 -8.07 -13.79 -2.05
CA ILE A 51 -7.82 -12.65 -1.16
C ILE A 51 -9.15 -12.30 -0.50
N ASN A 52 -9.19 -12.30 0.82
CA ASN A 52 -10.37 -11.95 1.62
C ASN A 52 -10.09 -10.66 2.40
N LEU A 53 -10.93 -9.65 2.23
CA LEU A 53 -10.80 -8.35 2.89
C LEU A 53 -12.11 -7.92 3.54
N LYS A 54 -12.03 -7.44 4.79
CA LYS A 54 -13.16 -6.80 5.49
C LYS A 54 -13.69 -5.63 4.65
N SER A 55 -15.00 -5.51 4.56
CA SER A 55 -15.73 -4.51 3.77
C SER A 55 -17.05 -4.17 4.46
N ASN A 56 -17.64 -3.02 4.11
CA ASN A 56 -19.02 -2.72 4.45
C ASN A 56 -19.67 -1.92 3.31
N PRO A 57 -20.30 -2.60 2.32
CA PRO A 57 -20.89 -1.95 1.15
C PRO A 57 -21.93 -0.89 1.49
N THR A 58 -22.60 -0.98 2.64
CA THR A 58 -23.63 -0.01 3.09
C THR A 58 -23.07 1.41 3.29
N THR A 59 -21.74 1.54 3.49
CA THR A 59 -21.05 2.83 3.57
C THR A 59 -20.82 3.52 2.20
N GLY A 60 -21.12 2.82 1.10
CA GLY A 60 -20.82 3.24 -0.27
C GLY A 60 -19.35 3.04 -0.70
N TYR A 61 -18.52 2.47 0.18
CA TYR A 61 -17.15 2.07 -0.15
C TYR A 61 -17.08 0.66 -0.73
N LYS A 62 -16.15 0.45 -1.65
CA LYS A 62 -15.82 -0.85 -2.26
C LYS A 62 -14.33 -1.03 -2.42
N TRP A 63 -13.89 -2.28 -2.54
CA TRP A 63 -12.51 -2.60 -2.91
C TRP A 63 -12.35 -2.55 -4.43
N VAL A 64 -11.44 -1.73 -4.92
CA VAL A 64 -10.99 -1.71 -6.32
C VAL A 64 -9.64 -2.43 -6.40
N VAL A 65 -9.51 -3.37 -7.34
CA VAL A 65 -8.35 -4.26 -7.44
C VAL A 65 -7.53 -4.00 -8.71
N TYR A 66 -6.22 -3.90 -8.54
CA TYR A 66 -5.23 -3.69 -9.60
C TYR A 66 -4.21 -4.83 -9.57
N TYR A 67 -3.96 -5.46 -10.71
CA TYR A 67 -3.06 -6.62 -10.81
C TYR A 67 -2.52 -6.78 -12.23
N ASN A 68 -1.43 -7.55 -12.39
CA ASN A 68 -0.87 -7.84 -13.70
C ASN A 68 -1.55 -9.04 -14.37
N HIS A 69 -2.36 -8.77 -15.41
CA HIS A 69 -3.08 -9.78 -16.18
C HIS A 69 -2.19 -10.84 -16.86
N LYS A 70 -0.88 -10.59 -17.03
CA LYS A 70 0.09 -11.58 -17.56
C LYS A 70 0.43 -12.68 -16.56
N PHE A 71 0.25 -12.43 -15.27
CA PHE A 71 0.57 -13.37 -14.18
C PHE A 71 -0.67 -13.95 -13.51
N LEU A 72 -1.76 -13.17 -13.44
CA LEU A 72 -2.97 -13.52 -12.71
C LEU A 72 -4.23 -13.27 -13.56
N LYS A 73 -5.27 -14.07 -13.36
CA LYS A 73 -6.64 -13.78 -13.82
C LYS A 73 -7.56 -13.64 -12.61
N LEU A 74 -8.29 -12.53 -12.48
CA LEU A 74 -9.45 -12.49 -11.59
C LEU A 74 -10.55 -13.37 -12.19
N VAL A 75 -10.98 -14.39 -11.44
CA VAL A 75 -11.97 -15.39 -11.82
C VAL A 75 -13.34 -15.06 -11.24
N GLY A 76 -13.38 -14.29 -10.15
CA GLY A 76 -14.63 -13.78 -9.57
C GLY A 76 -14.39 -12.89 -8.36
N GLU A 77 -15.39 -12.09 -8.04
CA GLU A 77 -15.48 -11.24 -6.85
C GLU A 77 -16.84 -11.49 -6.21
N LYS A 78 -16.89 -11.61 -4.88
CA LYS A 78 -18.15 -11.76 -4.14
C LYS A 78 -18.06 -11.13 -2.75
N TYR A 79 -19.08 -10.34 -2.38
CA TYR A 79 -19.31 -9.93 -1.00
C TYR A 79 -20.06 -11.04 -0.23
N ILE A 80 -19.66 -11.26 1.02
CA ILE A 80 -20.34 -12.12 1.99
C ILE A 80 -20.53 -11.29 3.27
N PRO A 81 -21.78 -11.03 3.73
CA PRO A 81 -22.02 -10.38 5.01
C PRO A 81 -21.60 -11.31 6.16
N ASP A 82 -21.10 -10.73 7.25
CA ASP A 82 -20.85 -11.50 8.47
C ASP A 82 -22.18 -11.81 9.18
N LYS A 83 -22.19 -12.87 9.99
CA LYS A 83 -23.37 -13.26 10.79
C LYS A 83 -23.27 -12.71 12.22
N PRO A 84 -24.39 -12.37 12.87
CA PRO A 84 -25.75 -12.26 12.32
C PRO A 84 -25.88 -11.11 11.31
N ILE A 85 -26.79 -11.26 10.34
CA ILE A 85 -27.01 -10.28 9.27
C ILE A 85 -28.10 -9.30 9.71
N PHE A 86 -27.78 -8.01 9.71
CA PHE A 86 -28.67 -6.89 9.99
C PHE A 86 -28.40 -5.73 9.03
N ASP A 87 -29.27 -4.73 8.98
CA ASP A 87 -29.03 -3.53 8.19
C ASP A 87 -27.76 -2.81 8.66
N GLY A 88 -26.93 -2.38 7.72
CA GLY A 88 -25.61 -1.81 8.00
C GLY A 88 -24.51 -2.84 8.35
N SER A 89 -24.83 -4.15 8.47
CA SER A 89 -23.84 -5.17 8.82
C SER A 89 -22.68 -5.23 7.81
N GLY A 90 -21.47 -5.17 8.35
CA GLY A 90 -20.25 -5.38 7.56
C GLY A 90 -20.06 -6.84 7.18
N GLY A 91 -19.01 -7.09 6.40
CA GLY A 91 -18.69 -8.41 5.90
C GLY A 91 -17.35 -8.42 5.19
N HIS A 92 -17.27 -9.21 4.13
CA HIS A 92 -16.02 -9.60 3.51
C HIS A 92 -16.16 -9.64 1.98
N THR A 93 -15.29 -8.92 1.26
CA THR A 93 -15.13 -9.06 -0.20
C THR A 93 -14.06 -10.11 -0.45
N ILE A 94 -14.43 -11.15 -1.20
CA ILE A 94 -13.54 -12.23 -1.61
C ILE A 94 -13.23 -12.11 -3.10
N PHE A 95 -11.95 -11.92 -3.42
CA PHE A 95 -11.41 -11.95 -4.77
C PHE A 95 -10.80 -13.33 -5.04
N LEU A 96 -11.28 -14.03 -6.07
CA LEU A 96 -10.77 -15.33 -6.50
C LEU A 96 -9.87 -15.16 -7.72
N PHE A 97 -8.57 -15.44 -7.57
CA PHE A 97 -7.59 -15.38 -8.65
C PHE A 97 -7.23 -16.78 -9.16
N LYS A 98 -6.76 -16.89 -10.41
CA LYS A 98 -5.98 -18.02 -10.94
C LYS A 98 -4.58 -17.55 -11.32
N ALA A 99 -3.55 -18.27 -10.89
CA ALA A 99 -2.17 -18.05 -11.31
C ALA A 99 -1.93 -18.58 -12.74
N LEU A 100 -1.37 -17.73 -13.61
CA LEU A 100 -1.16 -18.02 -15.04
C LEU A 100 0.31 -18.22 -15.43
N LYS A 101 1.25 -17.58 -14.72
CA LYS A 101 2.67 -17.58 -15.06
C LYS A 101 3.53 -17.56 -13.78
N THR A 102 4.61 -18.35 -13.75
CA THR A 102 5.59 -18.32 -12.66
C THR A 102 6.36 -17.01 -12.59
N GLY A 103 6.71 -16.57 -11.39
CA GLY A 103 7.45 -15.33 -11.13
C GLY A 103 6.94 -14.60 -9.89
N LYS A 104 7.17 -13.29 -9.82
CA LYS A 104 6.64 -12.41 -8.76
C LYS A 104 5.73 -11.36 -9.40
N THR A 105 4.62 -11.03 -8.75
CA THR A 105 3.70 -9.97 -9.16
C THR A 105 2.93 -9.45 -7.96
N ASP A 106 2.40 -8.24 -8.05
CA ASP A 106 1.60 -7.66 -6.96
C ASP A 106 0.10 -7.64 -7.28
N VAL A 107 -0.71 -7.71 -6.24
CA VAL A 107 -2.13 -7.33 -6.26
C VAL A 107 -2.31 -6.17 -5.28
N VAL A 108 -2.71 -5.01 -5.79
CA VAL A 108 -2.99 -3.82 -4.99
C VAL A 108 -4.49 -3.65 -4.88
N LEU A 109 -5.02 -3.60 -3.66
CA LEU A 109 -6.44 -3.35 -3.41
C LEU A 109 -6.61 -2.00 -2.69
N ARG A 110 -7.54 -1.19 -3.18
CA ARG A 110 -7.85 0.16 -2.68
C ARG A 110 -9.31 0.24 -2.26
N TYR A 111 -9.59 0.65 -1.03
CA TYR A 111 -10.95 0.83 -0.53
C TYR A 111 -11.39 2.27 -0.78
N THR A 112 -12.28 2.47 -1.76
CA THR A 112 -12.69 3.79 -2.24
C THR A 112 -14.21 3.95 -2.25
N ARG A 113 -14.68 5.19 -2.07
CA ARG A 113 -16.08 5.57 -2.26
C ARG A 113 -16.30 5.99 -3.73
N HIS A 114 -17.52 5.84 -4.22
CA HIS A 114 -17.79 5.67 -5.65
C HIS A 114 -17.29 6.76 -6.63
N THR A 115 -17.22 8.05 -6.25
CA THR A 115 -17.07 9.14 -7.23
C THR A 115 -16.39 10.42 -6.70
N THR A 116 -15.11 10.38 -6.30
CA THR A 116 -14.35 11.62 -6.03
C THR A 116 -12.86 11.47 -6.31
N LYS A 117 -12.13 12.60 -6.46
CA LYS A 117 -10.66 12.70 -6.49
C LYS A 117 -9.98 12.38 -5.14
N GLU A 118 -10.69 11.67 -4.26
CA GLU A 118 -10.28 11.36 -2.89
C GLU A 118 -9.24 10.24 -2.84
N LEU A 119 -8.36 10.30 -1.84
CA LEU A 119 -7.43 9.21 -1.53
C LEU A 119 -8.21 7.98 -1.02
N PRO A 120 -7.73 6.76 -1.32
CA PRO A 120 -8.35 5.54 -0.81
C PRO A 120 -8.28 5.48 0.72
N ALA A 121 -9.41 5.22 1.37
CA ALA A 121 -9.50 5.13 2.83
C ALA A 121 -8.65 3.98 3.40
N LYS A 122 -8.40 2.94 2.59
CA LYS A 122 -7.44 1.84 2.89
C LYS A 122 -6.74 1.40 1.61
N VAL A 123 -5.48 1.05 1.72
CA VAL A 123 -4.71 0.35 0.68
C VAL A 123 -4.14 -0.92 1.30
N VAL A 124 -4.05 -2.01 0.54
CA VAL A 124 -3.32 -3.22 0.91
C VAL A 124 -2.63 -3.79 -0.31
N VAL A 125 -1.40 -4.27 -0.15
CA VAL A 125 -0.58 -4.87 -1.21
C VAL A 125 -0.33 -6.33 -0.87
N TYR A 126 -0.50 -7.19 -1.87
CA TYR A 126 -0.17 -8.61 -1.79
C TYR A 126 0.93 -8.95 -2.81
N HIS A 127 2.13 -9.28 -2.32
CA HIS A 127 3.26 -9.75 -3.11
C HIS A 127 3.09 -11.25 -3.39
N VAL A 128 2.67 -11.58 -4.60
CA VAL A 128 2.35 -12.95 -5.02
C VAL A 128 3.58 -13.59 -5.69
N LYS A 129 4.13 -14.61 -5.03
CA LYS A 129 5.22 -15.47 -5.51
C LYS A 129 4.59 -16.72 -6.14
N ILE A 130 4.63 -16.80 -7.47
CA ILE A 130 4.06 -17.90 -8.25
C ILE A 130 5.17 -18.89 -8.60
N HIS A 131 5.12 -20.09 -8.02
CA HIS A 131 6.04 -21.19 -8.28
C HIS A 131 5.35 -22.31 -9.09
N ARG A 132 6.11 -23.34 -9.50
CA ARG A 132 5.53 -24.54 -10.12
C ARG A 132 4.78 -25.37 -9.07
#